data_AF-A0A968H8X3-F1
#
_entry.id   AF-A0A968H8X3-F1
#
_cell.length_a   1.000
_cell.length_b   1.000
_cell.length_c   1.000
_cell.angle_alpha   90.00
_cell.angle_beta   90.00
_cell.angle_gamma   90.00
#
_symmetry.space_group_name_H-M   'P 1'
#
loop_
_entity.id
_entity.type
_entity.pdbx_description
1 polymer ?
#
loop_
_entity_poly.entity_id
_entity_poly.type
_entity_poly.pdbx_seq_one_letter_code
_entity_poly.pdbx_strand_id
1 'polypeptide(L)'
;MLLSEYQTQIICVIDHYARTNLITSSEIVLDARSPKIGVLKGSIEFIDGTQLFFTKYVDCRYRLEKLNYSYHCQDSDCTLIFRYDNAAHKPVLPHPNHKHETTGNIIAAEPPELAAILDEIMEQFVS
;
A
#
# COMPACT_ATOMS: atom_id res chain seq x y z
N MET A 1 12.55 15.17 7.23
CA MET A 1 11.50 15.05 6.21
C MET A 1 10.19 15.63 6.76
N LEU A 2 9.48 16.44 5.98
CA LEU A 2 8.09 16.85 6.20
C LEU A 2 7.14 15.83 5.58
N LEU A 3 5.87 15.79 6.02
CA LEU A 3 4.86 14.94 5.38
C LEU A 3 4.65 15.28 3.90
N SER A 4 4.76 16.57 3.54
CA SER A 4 4.62 17.00 2.14
C SER A 4 5.76 16.45 1.27
N GLU A 5 6.98 16.36 1.81
CA GLU A 5 8.12 15.73 1.13
C GLU A 5 7.88 14.22 0.99
N TYR A 6 7.35 13.56 2.01
CA TYR A 6 6.98 12.15 1.95
C TYR A 6 5.87 11.88 0.92
N GLN A 7 4.83 12.71 0.91
CA GLN A 7 3.76 12.64 -0.09
C GLN A 7 4.32 12.81 -1.51
N THR A 8 5.23 13.76 -1.70
CA THR A 8 5.91 13.97 -2.99
C THR A 8 6.69 12.73 -3.42
N GLN A 9 7.40 12.06 -2.50
CA GLN A 9 8.09 10.80 -2.81
C GLN A 9 7.12 9.70 -3.27
N ILE A 10 5.97 9.56 -2.60
CA ILE A 10 4.93 8.60 -2.98
C ILE A 10 4.36 8.92 -4.38
N ILE A 11 4.09 10.20 -4.66
CA ILE A 11 3.62 10.63 -5.99
C ILE A 11 4.67 10.33 -7.06
N CYS A 12 5.95 10.62 -6.82
CA CYS A 12 7.03 10.31 -7.76
C CYS A 12 7.14 8.81 -8.07
N VAL A 13 6.89 7.94 -7.07
CA VAL A 13 6.82 6.49 -7.30
C VAL A 13 5.65 6.18 -8.22
N ILE A 14 4.45 6.65 -7.92
CA ILE A 14 3.25 6.39 -8.76
C ILE A 14 3.46 6.92 -10.18
N ASP A 15 3.98 8.14 -10.35
CA ASP A 15 4.28 8.75 -11.64
C ASP A 15 5.32 7.96 -12.46
N HIS A 16 6.27 7.30 -11.79
CA HIS A 16 7.21 6.40 -12.45
C HIS A 16 6.48 5.20 -13.06
N TYR A 17 5.63 4.55 -12.26
CA TYR A 17 4.85 3.38 -12.69
C TYR A 17 3.74 3.74 -13.67
N ALA A 18 3.19 4.95 -13.64
CA ALA A 18 2.17 5.40 -14.60
C ALA A 18 2.69 5.39 -16.05
N ARG A 19 4.02 5.46 -16.26
CA ARG A 19 4.65 5.39 -17.59
C ARG A 19 4.50 4.05 -18.29
N THR A 20 4.11 2.99 -17.56
CA THR A 20 3.83 1.67 -18.16
C THR A 20 2.50 1.67 -18.93
N ASN A 21 1.67 2.70 -18.77
CA ASN A 21 0.28 2.77 -19.25
C ASN A 21 -0.64 1.68 -18.68
N LEU A 22 -0.25 1.03 -17.58
CA LEU A 22 -1.08 0.06 -16.87
C LEU A 22 -1.97 0.71 -15.79
N ILE A 23 -1.63 1.93 -15.34
CA ILE A 23 -2.41 2.69 -14.34
C ILE A 23 -3.41 3.59 -15.09
N THR A 24 -4.70 3.44 -14.79
CA THR A 24 -5.78 4.26 -15.37
C THR A 24 -6.08 5.49 -14.52
N SER A 25 -6.05 5.34 -13.19
CA SER A 25 -6.30 6.43 -12.26
C SER A 25 -5.51 6.24 -10.96
N SER A 26 -5.18 7.35 -10.29
CA SER A 26 -4.58 7.32 -8.96
C SER A 26 -4.99 8.54 -8.15
N GLU A 27 -5.34 8.34 -6.89
CA GLU A 27 -5.65 9.40 -5.93
C GLU A 27 -4.78 9.26 -4.68
N ILE A 28 -4.30 10.39 -4.15
CA ILE A 28 -3.56 10.45 -2.89
C ILE A 28 -4.16 11.54 -2.01
N VAL A 29 -4.52 11.16 -0.78
CA VAL A 29 -5.05 12.06 0.23
C VAL A 29 -4.13 12.04 1.46
N LEU A 30 -3.68 13.22 1.87
CA LEU A 30 -2.90 13.41 3.09
C LEU A 30 -3.75 14.08 4.17
N ASP A 31 -4.07 13.35 5.23
CA ASP A 31 -4.68 13.89 6.45
C ASP A 31 -3.58 14.23 7.46
N ALA A 32 -3.04 15.46 7.33
CA ALA A 32 -1.96 15.95 8.19
C ALA A 32 -2.50 16.37 9.57
N ARG A 33 -1.91 15.82 10.63
CA ARG A 33 -2.14 16.24 12.03
C ARG A 33 -1.13 17.30 12.49
N SER A 34 0.04 17.31 11.85
CA SER A 34 1.09 18.32 11.98
C SER A 34 1.97 18.27 10.71
N PRO A 35 2.96 19.14 10.54
CA PRO A 35 3.88 19.06 9.38
C PRO A 35 4.67 17.75 9.28
N LYS A 36 4.70 16.92 10.33
CA LYS A 36 5.48 15.67 10.40
C LYS A 36 4.67 14.44 10.78
N ILE A 37 3.38 14.56 11.10
CA ILE A 37 2.53 13.44 11.53
C ILE A 37 1.21 13.47 10.79
N GLY A 38 0.82 12.37 10.17
CA GLY A 38 -0.44 12.29 9.45
C GLY A 38 -0.76 10.89 8.97
N VAL A 39 -1.86 10.79 8.24
CA VAL A 39 -2.27 9.57 7.56
C VAL A 39 -2.26 9.84 6.07
N LEU A 40 -1.51 9.02 5.32
CA LEU A 40 -1.53 9.04 3.87
C LEU A 40 -2.42 7.90 3.39
N LYS A 41 -3.41 8.22 2.56
CA LYS A 41 -4.28 7.26 1.88
C LYS A 41 -4.06 7.36 0.39
N GLY A 42 -4.16 6.23 -0.29
CA GLY A 42 -4.13 6.22 -1.74
C GLY A 42 -5.00 5.12 -2.34
N SER A 43 -5.45 5.38 -3.56
CA SER A 43 -6.09 4.42 -4.44
C SER A 43 -5.41 4.47 -5.80
N ILE A 44 -5.24 3.30 -6.43
CA ILE A 44 -4.70 3.16 -7.78
C ILE A 44 -5.56 2.13 -8.51
N GLU A 45 -6.02 2.49 -9.70
CA GLU A 45 -6.77 1.61 -10.59
C GLU A 45 -5.91 1.24 -11.79
N PHE A 46 -5.98 -0.02 -12.19
CA PHE A 46 -5.24 -0.59 -13.30
C PHE A 46 -6.16 -0.91 -14.48
N ILE A 47 -5.59 -1.08 -15.68
CA ILE A 47 -6.33 -1.26 -16.94
C ILE A 47 -7.24 -2.50 -17.00
N ASP A 48 -6.96 -3.54 -16.20
CA ASP A 48 -7.76 -4.76 -16.08
C ASP A 48 -8.88 -4.64 -15.03
N GLY A 49 -8.98 -3.49 -14.37
CA GLY A 49 -9.90 -3.22 -13.27
C GLY A 49 -9.37 -3.62 -11.90
N THR A 50 -8.13 -4.13 -11.79
CA THR A 50 -7.45 -4.32 -10.51
C THR A 50 -7.33 -2.99 -9.76
N GLN A 51 -7.54 -3.03 -8.45
CA GLN A 51 -7.51 -1.85 -7.59
C GLN A 51 -6.60 -2.08 -6.38
N LEU A 52 -5.70 -1.13 -6.14
CA LEU A 52 -4.90 -1.05 -4.93
C LEU A 52 -5.42 0.08 -4.05
N PHE A 53 -5.76 -0.24 -2.80
CA PHE A 53 -6.04 0.72 -1.75
C PHE A 53 -4.97 0.64 -0.67
N PHE A 54 -4.45 1.79 -0.24
CA PHE A 54 -3.46 1.79 0.84
C PHE A 54 -3.67 2.91 1.84
N THR A 55 -3.28 2.63 3.09
CA THR A 55 -3.29 3.57 4.21
C THR A 55 -2.00 3.43 4.98
N LYS A 56 -1.32 4.54 5.28
CA LYS A 56 -0.09 4.57 6.06
C LYS A 56 -0.19 5.65 7.13
N TYR A 57 0.00 5.27 8.39
CA TYR A 57 0.28 6.24 9.44
C TYR A 57 1.76 6.65 9.34
N VAL A 58 2.01 7.94 9.22
CA VAL A 58 3.35 8.50 8.97
C VAL A 58 3.74 9.40 10.13
N ASP A 59 4.87 9.12 10.76
CA ASP A 59 5.53 10.00 11.73
C ASP A 59 6.97 10.25 11.28
N CYS A 60 7.22 11.42 10.71
CA CYS A 60 8.53 11.84 10.20
C CYS A 60 9.46 12.40 11.30
N ARG A 61 9.10 12.33 12.59
CA ARG A 61 9.94 12.82 13.70
C ARG A 61 10.94 11.79 14.19
N TYR A 62 10.59 10.51 14.11
CA TYR A 62 11.38 9.39 14.61
C TYR A 62 11.45 8.28 13.55
N ARG A 63 12.43 7.36 13.64
CA ARG A 63 12.36 6.10 12.90
C ARG A 63 11.19 5.30 13.49
N LEU A 64 10.13 5.10 12.70
CA LEU A 64 8.85 4.53 13.14
C LEU A 64 9.02 3.13 13.74
N GLU A 65 8.86 2.99 15.06
CA GLU A 65 8.80 1.67 15.73
C GLU A 65 7.42 0.99 15.60
N LYS A 66 6.38 1.74 15.22
CA LYS A 66 4.99 1.26 15.07
C LYS A 66 4.30 1.92 13.88
N LEU A 67 4.71 1.55 12.67
CA LEU A 67 4.07 1.99 11.43
C LEU A 67 2.77 1.20 11.23
N ASN A 68 1.60 1.79 11.50
CA ASN A 68 0.34 1.18 11.09
C ASN A 68 0.18 1.34 9.57
N TYR A 69 -0.07 0.25 8.86
CA TYR A 69 -0.23 0.28 7.42
C TYR A 69 -1.19 -0.79 6.91
N SER A 70 -1.72 -0.55 5.71
CA SER A 70 -2.41 -1.56 4.90
C SER A 70 -2.19 -1.28 3.42
N TYR A 71 -1.97 -2.33 2.63
CA TYR A 71 -2.08 -2.36 1.17
C TYR A 71 -3.06 -3.48 0.84
N HIS A 72 -4.21 -3.15 0.27
CA HIS A 72 -5.28 -4.07 -0.12
C HIS A 72 -5.40 -4.05 -1.64
N CYS A 73 -5.11 -5.17 -2.27
CA CYS A 73 -5.21 -5.35 -3.71
C CYS A 73 -6.37 -6.30 -4.02
N GLN A 74 -7.27 -5.88 -4.92
CA GLN A 74 -8.44 -6.65 -5.32
C GLN A 74 -8.65 -6.58 -6.83
N ASP A 75 -9.30 -7.59 -7.39
CA ASP A 75 -9.69 -7.60 -8.80
C ASP A 75 -10.94 -6.74 -9.07
N SER A 76 -11.39 -6.73 -10.33
CA SER A 76 -12.57 -5.99 -10.77
C SER A 76 -13.89 -6.50 -10.18
N ASP A 77 -13.92 -7.74 -9.68
CA ASP A 77 -15.06 -8.34 -8.96
C ASP A 77 -14.97 -8.09 -7.44
N CYS A 78 -14.03 -7.24 -7.00
CA CYS A 78 -13.73 -6.96 -5.59
C CYS A 78 -13.24 -8.20 -4.80
N THR A 79 -12.72 -9.21 -5.48
CA THR A 79 -12.10 -10.38 -4.84
C THR A 79 -10.68 -10.04 -4.44
N LEU A 80 -10.29 -10.46 -3.23
CA LEU A 80 -8.94 -10.24 -2.72
C LEU A 80 -7.89 -10.95 -3.59
N ILE A 81 -6.92 -10.20 -4.10
CA ILE A 81 -5.70 -10.72 -4.73
C ILE A 81 -4.66 -10.94 -3.63
N PHE A 82 -4.33 -9.86 -2.90
CA PHE A 82 -3.51 -9.93 -1.70
C PHE A 82 -3.78 -8.74 -0.77
N ARG A 83 -3.43 -8.88 0.51
CA ARG A 83 -3.39 -7.74 1.44
C ARG A 83 -2.16 -7.81 2.34
N TYR A 84 -1.36 -6.76 2.37
CA TYR A 84 -0.31 -6.58 3.38
C TYR A 84 -0.80 -5.63 4.45
N ASP A 85 -0.80 -6.04 5.71
CA ASP A 85 -1.17 -5.16 6.81
C ASP A 85 -0.52 -5.60 8.13
N ASN A 86 -0.69 -4.76 9.16
CA ASN A 86 -0.31 -5.10 10.52
C ASN A 86 -1.45 -4.92 11.53
N ALA A 87 -2.69 -5.11 11.08
CA ALA A 87 -3.84 -5.08 11.95
C ALA A 87 -3.78 -6.24 12.96
N ALA A 88 -4.25 -5.99 14.19
CA ALA A 88 -4.31 -7.04 15.21
C ALA A 88 -5.26 -8.15 14.75
N HIS A 89 -4.73 -9.37 14.62
CA HIS A 89 -5.47 -10.51 14.11
C HIS A 89 -6.16 -11.34 15.22
N LYS A 90 -7.25 -12.02 14.87
CA LYS A 90 -7.92 -13.03 15.71
C LYS A 90 -8.14 -14.31 14.90
N PRO A 91 -7.49 -15.45 15.24
CA PRO A 91 -6.58 -15.66 16.39
C PRO A 91 -5.28 -14.86 16.27
N VAL A 92 -4.61 -14.63 17.40
CA VAL A 92 -3.35 -13.86 17.45
C VAL A 92 -2.28 -14.54 16.60
N LEU A 93 -1.63 -13.78 15.73
CA LEU A 93 -0.49 -14.24 14.94
C LEU A 93 0.82 -14.01 15.70
N PRO A 94 1.83 -14.85 15.49
CA PRO A 94 3.15 -14.67 16.10
C PRO A 94 3.92 -13.46 15.54
N HIS A 95 3.49 -12.92 14.40
CA HIS A 95 4.10 -11.79 13.72
C HIS A 95 3.06 -10.67 13.52
N PRO A 96 3.38 -9.41 13.81
CA PRO A 96 2.45 -8.31 13.63
C PRO A 96 2.22 -7.99 12.15
N ASN A 97 3.27 -8.04 11.34
CA ASN A 97 3.21 -7.77 9.91
C ASN A 97 2.95 -9.08 9.16
N HIS A 98 1.97 -9.06 8.26
CA HIS A 98 1.54 -10.25 7.56
C HIS A 98 0.93 -9.93 6.19
N LYS A 99 0.89 -10.95 5.33
CA LYS A 99 0.23 -10.95 4.03
C LYS A 99 -0.93 -11.93 4.04
N HIS A 100 -2.10 -11.49 3.60
CA HIS A 100 -3.24 -12.32 3.24
C HIS A 100 -3.14 -12.64 1.75
N GLU A 101 -3.24 -13.92 1.40
CA GLU A 101 -3.26 -14.40 0.01
C GLU A 101 -4.70 -14.70 -0.44
N THR A 102 -4.96 -14.67 -1.75
CA THR A 102 -6.27 -15.03 -2.34
C THR A 102 -6.75 -16.44 -1.96
N THR A 103 -5.82 -17.36 -1.65
CA THR A 103 -6.10 -18.73 -1.18
C THR A 103 -6.66 -18.78 0.24
N GLY A 104 -6.67 -17.66 0.97
CA GLY A 104 -7.04 -17.57 2.38
C GLY A 104 -5.88 -17.81 3.34
N ASN A 105 -4.67 -18.04 2.83
CA ASN A 105 -3.47 -18.16 3.66
C ASN A 105 -3.09 -16.81 4.28
N ILE A 106 -2.50 -16.88 5.47
CA ILE A 106 -1.88 -15.75 6.14
C ILE A 106 -0.43 -16.09 6.44
N ILE A 107 0.49 -15.33 5.87
CA ILE A 107 1.93 -15.55 6.01
C ILE A 107 2.61 -14.36 6.67
N ALA A 108 3.71 -14.61 7.38
CA ALA A 108 4.56 -13.54 7.89
C ALA A 108 5.17 -12.78 6.71
N ALA A 109 5.14 -11.45 6.76
CA ALA A 109 5.71 -10.61 5.72
C ALA A 109 6.24 -9.31 6.34
N GLU A 110 7.43 -8.88 5.93
CA GLU A 110 7.92 -7.55 6.30
C GLU A 110 7.09 -6.46 5.60
N PRO A 111 6.97 -5.25 6.19
CA PRO A 111 6.23 -4.15 5.57
C PRO A 111 6.85 -3.76 4.21
N PRO A 112 6.13 -3.93 3.09
CA PRO A 112 6.67 -3.59 1.78
C PRO A 112 6.61 -2.08 1.52
N GLU A 113 7.58 -1.60 0.75
CA GLU A 113 7.50 -0.29 0.13
C GLU A 113 6.49 -0.28 -1.02
N LEU A 114 5.94 0.89 -1.36
CA LEU A 114 4.92 1.01 -2.40
C LEU A 114 5.42 0.48 -3.76
N ALA A 115 6.70 0.71 -4.09
CA ALA A 115 7.29 0.20 -5.33
C ALA A 115 7.20 -1.33 -5.43
N ALA A 116 7.53 -2.06 -4.36
CA ALA A 116 7.45 -3.52 -4.35
C ALA A 116 6.00 -4.03 -4.50
N ILE A 117 5.02 -3.31 -3.96
CA ILE A 117 3.60 -3.62 -4.17
C ILE A 117 3.20 -3.41 -5.63
N LEU A 118 3.66 -2.32 -6.25
CA LEU A 118 3.37 -2.02 -7.66
C LEU A 118 4.06 -3.03 -8.58
N ASP A 119 5.29 -3.45 -8.27
CA ASP A 119 5.98 -4.53 -8.99
C ASP A 119 5.17 -5.83 -8.94
N GLU A 120 4.73 -6.27 -7.75
CA GLU A 120 3.91 -7.48 -7.59
C GLU A 120 2.58 -7.42 -8.37
N ILE A 121 1.96 -6.25 -8.46
CA ILE A 121 0.75 -6.07 -9.29
C ILE A 121 1.13 -6.16 -10.77
N MET A 122 2.21 -5.52 -11.19
CA MET A 122 2.61 -5.47 -12.59
C MET A 122 3.07 -6.82 -13.13
N GLU A 123 3.63 -7.70 -12.30
CA GLU A 123 3.96 -9.08 -12.67
C GLU A 123 2.77 -9.84 -13.26
N GLN A 124 1.54 -9.49 -12.88
CA GLN A 124 0.32 -10.11 -13.41
C GLN A 124 0.08 -9.78 -14.90
N PHE A 125 0.59 -8.64 -15.39
CA PHE A 125 0.41 -8.17 -16.77
C PHE A 125 1.48 -8.66 -17.75
N VAL A 126 2.53 -9.32 -17.26
CA VAL A 126 3.67 -9.80 -18.08
C VAL A 126 3.48 -11.26 -18.51
N SER A 127 2.27 -11.80 -18.34
CA SER A 127 1.87 -13.18 -18.66
C SER A 127 1.63 -13.41 -20.15
#